data_AF-A0A7C7M4I2-F1
#
_entry.id   AF-A0A7C7M4I2-F1
#
_cell.length_a   1.000
_cell.length_b   1.000
_cell.length_c   1.000
_cell.angle_alpha   90.00
_cell.angle_beta   90.00
_cell.angle_gamma   90.00
#
_symmetry.space_group_name_H-M   'P 1'
#
loop_
_entity.id
_entity.type
_entity.pdbx_description
1 polymer ?
#
loop_
_entity_poly.entity_id
_entity_poly.type
_entity_poly.pdbx_seq_one_letter_code
_entity_poly.pdbx_strand_id
1 'polypeptide(L)'
;MSDESVTPSLTEFPHAPVGWSPKDSKVIADDEGLNLNQDHWAVIQALQEYFARNDGHIKVRELQDALHERFHKIGGRRKLFEILPGGPVAQGCRLAGLKSPPGSVDLSFGSVY
;
A
#
# COMPACT_ATOMS: atom_id res chain seq x y z
N MET A 1 -25.34 7.89 -5.04
CA MET A 1 -24.68 7.69 -6.36
C MET A 1 -23.51 6.78 -6.10
N SER A 2 -23.48 5.67 -6.84
CA SER A 2 -22.76 4.44 -6.55
C SER A 2 -21.27 4.68 -6.30
N ASP A 3 -20.80 4.25 -5.13
CA ASP A 3 -19.38 4.13 -4.80
C ASP A 3 -18.80 3.04 -5.71
N GLU A 4 -18.33 3.46 -6.88
CA GLU A 4 -17.65 2.60 -7.84
C GLU A 4 -16.32 2.22 -7.23
N SER A 5 -16.33 1.21 -6.37
CA SER A 5 -15.11 0.65 -5.81
C SER A 5 -14.32 0.09 -6.99
N VAL A 6 -13.37 0.89 -7.48
CA VAL A 6 -12.45 0.52 -8.55
C VAL A 6 -11.69 -0.69 -8.03
N THR A 7 -12.13 -1.87 -8.45
CA THR A 7 -11.46 -3.12 -8.14
C THR A 7 -10.67 -3.45 -9.39
N PRO A 8 -9.40 -3.01 -9.47
CA PRO A 8 -8.57 -3.26 -10.64
C PRO A 8 -8.41 -4.76 -10.84
N SER A 9 -8.21 -5.16 -12.09
CA SER A 9 -7.99 -6.57 -12.42
C SER A 9 -6.55 -6.98 -12.07
N LEU A 10 -6.33 -8.27 -11.74
CA LEU A 10 -4.97 -8.78 -11.44
C LEU A 10 -3.99 -8.50 -12.60
N THR A 11 -4.49 -8.42 -13.83
CA THR A 11 -3.71 -8.09 -15.03
C THR A 11 -3.04 -6.72 -14.97
N GLU A 12 -3.58 -5.77 -14.20
CA GLU A 12 -2.99 -4.44 -14.01
C GLU A 12 -1.80 -4.43 -13.02
N PHE A 13 -1.54 -5.57 -12.38
CA PHE A 13 -0.44 -5.76 -11.44
C PHE A 13 0.49 -6.89 -11.91
N PRO A 14 1.29 -6.67 -12.96
CA PRO A 14 2.24 -7.67 -13.46
C PRO A 14 3.34 -8.00 -12.45
N HIS A 15 3.54 -7.14 -11.45
CA HIS A 15 4.57 -7.27 -10.41
C HIS A 15 4.02 -7.74 -9.07
N ALA A 16 2.74 -8.14 -9.00
CA ALA A 16 2.15 -8.66 -7.78
C ALA A 16 2.82 -9.97 -7.34
N PRO A 17 2.96 -10.20 -6.01
CA PRO A 17 3.47 -11.46 -5.50
C PRO A 17 2.50 -12.61 -5.80
N VAL A 18 3.04 -13.82 -5.94
CA VAL A 18 2.24 -15.03 -6.17
C VAL A 18 1.29 -15.27 -4.99
N GLY A 19 -0.01 -15.37 -5.28
CA GLY A 19 -1.05 -15.55 -4.26
C GLY A 19 -1.67 -14.26 -3.73
N TRP A 20 -1.31 -13.09 -4.26
CA TRP A 20 -2.03 -11.84 -4.00
C TRP A 20 -3.09 -11.57 -5.07
N SER A 21 -4.25 -11.07 -4.64
CA SER A 21 -5.25 -10.53 -5.55
C SER A 21 -5.79 -9.17 -5.08
N PRO A 22 -6.26 -8.32 -6.00
CA PRO A 22 -6.91 -7.05 -5.65
C PRO A 22 -8.12 -7.23 -4.71
N LYS A 23 -8.78 -8.39 -4.75
CA LYS A 23 -9.87 -8.70 -3.83
C LYS A 23 -9.36 -8.83 -2.40
N ASP A 24 -8.21 -9.48 -2.19
CA ASP A 24 -7.61 -9.62 -0.86
C ASP A 24 -7.26 -8.25 -0.27
N SER A 25 -6.67 -7.35 -1.05
CA SER A 25 -6.43 -5.97 -0.61
C SER A 25 -7.70 -5.28 -0.16
N LYS A 26 -8.79 -5.46 -0.90
CA LYS A 26 -10.07 -4.84 -0.57
C LYS A 26 -10.65 -5.40 0.73
N VAL A 27 -10.53 -6.71 0.96
CA VAL A 27 -10.94 -7.34 2.22
C VAL A 27 -10.12 -6.80 3.40
N ILE A 28 -8.79 -6.68 3.24
CA ILE A 28 -7.92 -6.12 4.28
C ILE A 28 -8.26 -4.64 4.54
N ALA A 29 -8.48 -3.87 3.49
CA ALA A 29 -8.86 -2.46 3.62
C ALA A 29 -10.21 -2.29 4.33
N ASP A 30 -11.20 -3.12 3.98
CA ASP A 30 -12.52 -3.13 4.61
C ASP A 30 -12.45 -3.47 6.10
N ASP A 31 -11.62 -4.47 6.47
CA ASP A 31 -11.33 -4.82 7.87
C ASP A 31 -10.69 -3.67 8.66
N GLU A 32 -9.82 -2.89 8.01
CA GLU A 32 -9.21 -1.67 8.57
C GLU A 32 -10.12 -0.41 8.45
N GLY A 33 -11.33 -0.54 7.86
CA GLY A 33 -12.27 0.57 7.68
C GLY A 33 -11.84 1.61 6.63
N LEU A 34 -11.03 1.21 5.65
CA LEU A 34 -10.48 2.05 4.60
C LEU A 34 -11.17 1.79 3.27
N ASN A 35 -11.39 2.87 2.51
CA ASN A 35 -11.89 2.74 1.15
C ASN A 35 -10.73 2.85 0.15
N LEU A 36 -10.45 1.76 -0.58
CA LEU A 36 -9.40 1.73 -1.60
C LEU A 36 -9.80 2.55 -2.83
N ASN A 37 -9.20 3.74 -2.93
CA ASN A 37 -9.32 4.60 -4.09
C ASN A 37 -8.14 4.42 -5.05
N GLN A 38 -8.20 5.12 -6.18
CA GLN A 38 -7.14 5.11 -7.19
C GLN A 38 -5.77 5.51 -6.61
N ASP A 39 -5.74 6.42 -5.63
CA ASP A 39 -4.52 6.79 -4.91
C ASP A 39 -3.91 5.60 -4.13
N HIS A 40 -4.75 4.81 -3.45
CA HIS A 40 -4.29 3.63 -2.71
C HIS A 40 -3.74 2.56 -3.65
N TRP A 41 -4.43 2.32 -4.77
CA TRP A 41 -3.96 1.39 -5.80
C TRP A 41 -2.64 1.82 -6.41
N ALA A 42 -2.42 3.13 -6.60
CA ALA A 42 -1.14 3.66 -7.05
C ALA A 42 0.00 3.39 -6.05
N VAL A 43 -0.27 3.47 -4.74
CA VAL A 43 0.72 3.08 -3.70
C VAL A 43 1.03 1.60 -3.81
N ILE A 44 0.00 0.74 -3.87
CA ILE A 44 0.16 -0.72 -3.96
C ILE A 44 0.97 -1.11 -5.19
N GLN A 45 0.64 -0.54 -6.35
CA GLN A 45 1.36 -0.80 -7.60
C GLN A 45 2.82 -0.35 -7.51
N ALA A 46 3.07 0.82 -6.94
CA ALA A 46 4.43 1.33 -6.74
C ALA A 46 5.25 0.43 -5.80
N LEU A 47 4.63 -0.10 -4.75
CA LEU A 47 5.25 -1.06 -3.84
C LEU A 47 5.60 -2.36 -4.55
N GLN A 48 4.67 -2.94 -5.30
CA GLN A 48 4.91 -4.18 -6.05
C GLN A 48 6.00 -4.01 -7.11
N GLU A 49 5.97 -2.91 -7.87
CA GLU A 49 7.03 -2.56 -8.83
C GLU A 49 8.39 -2.43 -8.15
N TYR A 50 8.45 -1.76 -7.00
CA TYR A 50 9.69 -1.59 -6.25
C TYR A 50 10.26 -2.92 -5.75
N PHE A 51 9.40 -3.78 -5.19
CA PHE A 51 9.81 -5.09 -4.68
C PHE A 51 10.26 -6.02 -5.82
N ALA A 52 9.56 -6.02 -6.95
CA ALA A 52 9.93 -6.79 -8.12
C ALA A 52 11.27 -6.34 -8.73
N ARG A 53 11.62 -5.05 -8.63
CA ARG A 53 12.90 -4.51 -9.12
C ARG A 53 14.08 -4.76 -8.19
N ASN A 54 13.85 -4.94 -6.89
CA ASN A 54 14.93 -4.97 -5.89
C ASN A 54 15.27 -6.37 -5.37
N ASP A 55 14.77 -7.45 -5.99
CA ASP A 55 15.08 -8.86 -5.69
C ASP A 55 15.16 -9.19 -4.18
N GLY A 56 14.25 -8.60 -3.38
CA GLY A 56 14.17 -8.84 -1.92
C GLY A 56 15.00 -7.94 -1.01
N HIS A 57 15.88 -7.08 -1.55
CA HIS A 57 16.66 -6.12 -0.74
C HIS A 57 15.89 -4.84 -0.43
N ILE A 58 14.82 -4.90 0.35
CA ILE A 58 13.96 -3.72 0.55
C ILE A 58 14.62 -2.73 1.52
N LYS A 59 14.96 -1.53 1.05
CA LYS A 59 15.36 -0.42 1.93
C LYS A 59 14.13 0.43 2.26
N VAL A 60 13.57 0.24 3.45
CA VAL A 60 12.35 0.93 3.92
C VAL A 60 12.44 2.44 3.73
N ARG A 61 13.60 3.04 4.03
CA ARG A 61 13.83 4.49 3.84
C ARG A 61 13.72 4.90 2.36
N GLU A 62 14.41 4.20 1.46
CA GLU A 62 14.35 4.52 0.03
C GLU A 62 12.94 4.31 -0.54
N LEU A 63 12.21 3.31 -0.05
CA LEU A 63 10.82 3.08 -0.42
C LEU A 63 9.91 4.23 0.05
N GLN A 64 10.07 4.68 1.30
CA GLN A 64 9.35 5.83 1.83
C GLN A 64 9.66 7.10 1.05
N ASP A 65 10.93 7.34 0.74
CA ASP A 65 11.36 8.49 -0.04
C ASP A 65 10.84 8.42 -1.49
N ALA A 66 10.90 7.25 -2.13
CA ALA A 66 10.36 7.04 -3.47
C ALA A 66 8.84 7.26 -3.53
N LEU A 67 8.09 6.76 -2.54
CA LEU A 67 6.65 7.03 -2.43
C LEU A 67 6.39 8.52 -2.19
N HIS A 68 7.13 9.16 -1.30
CA HIS A 68 6.98 10.58 -1.04
C HIS A 68 7.22 11.41 -2.31
N GLU A 69 8.28 11.11 -3.07
CA GLU A 69 8.57 11.77 -4.35
C GLU A 69 7.48 11.49 -5.39
N ARG A 70 7.01 10.24 -5.51
CA ARG A 70 5.91 9.87 -6.44
C ARG A 70 4.63 10.66 -6.14
N PHE A 71 4.28 10.79 -4.87
CA PHE A 71 3.06 11.48 -4.43
C PHE A 71 3.27 12.98 -4.20
N HIS A 72 4.49 13.51 -4.34
CA HIS A 72 4.78 14.94 -4.12
C HIS A 72 3.87 15.85 -4.97
N LYS A 73 3.53 15.41 -6.19
CA LYS A 73 2.68 16.17 -7.13
C LYS A 73 1.21 16.22 -6.73
N ILE A 74 0.77 15.27 -5.91
CA ILE A 74 -0.65 15.06 -5.53
C ILE A 74 -0.92 15.56 -4.11
N GLY A 75 0.11 15.96 -3.36
CA GLY A 75 0.02 16.44 -1.98
C GLY A 75 1.11 15.91 -1.04
N GLY A 76 2.03 15.09 -1.56
CA GLY A 76 3.22 14.59 -0.87
C GLY A 76 2.90 13.79 0.38
N ARG A 77 3.72 13.99 1.43
CA ARG A 77 3.55 13.34 2.74
C ARG A 77 2.14 13.48 3.29
N ARG A 78 1.54 14.67 3.23
CA ARG A 78 0.20 14.90 3.78
C ARG A 78 -0.84 14.00 3.14
N LYS A 79 -0.85 13.91 1.80
CA LYS A 79 -1.79 13.05 1.08
C LYS A 79 -1.57 11.58 1.42
N LEU A 80 -0.32 11.13 1.49
CA LEU A 80 0.03 9.76 1.90
C LEU A 80 -0.48 9.39 3.29
N PHE A 81 -0.34 10.29 4.27
CA PHE A 81 -0.88 10.06 5.62
C PHE A 81 -2.41 10.19 5.70
N GLU A 82 -3.03 10.95 4.79
CA GLU A 82 -4.49 11.07 4.69
C GLU A 82 -5.12 9.79 4.11
N ILE A 83 -4.48 9.16 3.12
CA ILE A 83 -4.97 7.92 2.52
C ILE A 83 -4.59 6.68 3.36
N LEU A 84 -3.41 6.67 4.00
CA LEU A 84 -2.87 5.56 4.77
C LEU A 84 -2.43 6.07 6.17
N PRO A 85 -3.37 6.25 7.11
CA PRO A 85 -3.08 6.82 8.43
C PRO A 85 -2.20 5.90 9.30
N GLY A 86 -2.25 4.58 9.09
CA GLY A 86 -1.38 3.59 9.74
C GLY A 86 0.03 3.52 9.15
N GLY A 87 0.34 4.35 8.16
CA GLY A 87 1.65 4.52 7.57
C GLY A 87 1.71 3.98 6.14
N PRO A 88 2.21 4.79 5.17
CA PRO A 88 2.11 4.47 3.75
C PRO A 88 2.86 3.19 3.35
N VAL A 89 3.92 2.85 4.08
CA VAL A 89 4.71 1.64 3.81
C VAL A 89 4.17 0.43 4.58
N ALA A 90 3.88 0.56 5.88
CA ALA A 90 3.39 -0.56 6.69
C ALA A 90 2.06 -1.09 6.15
N GLN A 91 1.10 -0.18 6.03
CA GLN A 91 -0.26 -0.45 5.58
C GLN A 91 -0.30 -0.73 4.08
N GLY A 92 0.49 0.00 3.29
CA GLY A 92 0.63 -0.28 1.86
C GLY A 92 1.23 -1.66 1.58
N CYS A 93 2.25 -2.11 2.32
CA CYS A 93 2.82 -3.45 2.15
C CYS A 93 1.81 -4.55 2.50
N ARG A 94 1.03 -4.38 3.58
CA ARG A 94 -0.07 -5.29 3.93
C ARG A 94 -1.09 -5.40 2.79
N LEU A 95 -1.55 -4.25 2.29
CA LEU A 95 -2.50 -4.21 1.18
C LEU A 95 -1.91 -4.83 -0.09
N ALA A 96 -0.62 -4.65 -0.36
CA ALA A 96 0.08 -5.20 -1.51
C ALA A 96 0.38 -6.72 -1.40
N GLY A 97 0.04 -7.36 -0.28
CA GLY A 97 0.37 -8.77 -0.01
C GLY A 97 1.85 -9.02 0.18
N LEU A 98 2.62 -7.97 0.49
CA LEU A 98 4.06 -8.04 0.65
C LEU A 98 4.39 -8.21 2.13
N LYS A 99 5.45 -8.98 2.44
CA LYS A 99 5.91 -9.15 3.82
C LYS A 99 6.38 -7.79 4.35
N SER A 100 5.67 -7.25 5.33
CA SER A 100 6.07 -6.00 5.98
C SER A 100 7.49 -6.13 6.53
N PRO A 101 8.40 -5.21 6.18
CA PRO A 101 9.77 -5.28 6.66
C PRO A 101 9.82 -5.06 8.18
N PRO A 102 10.69 -5.78 8.92
CA PRO A 102 10.84 -5.59 10.36
C PRO A 102 11.32 -4.16 10.63
N GLY A 103 10.44 -3.32 11.21
CA GLY A 103 10.71 -1.90 11.47
C GLY A 103 9.67 -0.93 10.89
N SER A 104 8.71 -1.40 10.09
CA SER A 104 7.52 -0.58 9.83
C SER A 104 6.68 -0.56 11.11
N VAL A 105 6.69 0.55 11.85
CA VAL A 105 5.88 0.74 13.05
C VAL A 105 4.42 0.43 12.72
N ASP A 106 3.96 -0.68 13.26
CA ASP A 106 2.59 -1.11 13.15
C ASP A 106 1.81 -0.47 14.30
N LEU A 107 1.14 0.64 14.01
CA LEU A 107 0.25 1.27 15.00
C LEU A 107 -1.05 0.48 15.18
N SER A 108 -1.29 -0.56 14.38
CA SER A 108 -2.53 -1.34 14.34
C SER A 108 -2.48 -2.61 15.20
N PHE A 109 -1.31 -3.13 15.57
CA PHE A 109 -1.16 -4.31 16.42
C PHE A 109 -0.61 -3.96 17.81
N GLY A 110 -1.47 -3.38 18.65
CA GLY A 110 -1.24 -3.31 20.09
C GLY A 110 -1.22 -1.90 20.67
N SER A 111 -2.42 -1.36 20.91
CA SER A 111 -2.73 -0.67 22.16
C SER A 111 -4.23 -0.82 22.43
N VAL A 112 -4.62 -2.04 22.80
CA VAL A 112 -5.77 -2.23 23.68
C VAL A 112 -5.29 -1.91 25.09
N TYR A 113 -5.55 -0.65 25.49
CA TYR A 113 -5.50 -0.02 26.83
C TYR A 113 -4.27 -0.22 27.72
#